data_AF-A0AAU2XBN1-F1
#
_entry.id   AF-A0AAU2XBN1-F1
#
_cell.length_a   1.000
_cell.length_b   1.000
_cell.length_c   1.000
_cell.angle_alpha   90.00
_cell.angle_beta   90.00
_cell.angle_gamma   90.00
#
_symmetry.space_group_name_H-M   'P 1'
#
loop_
_entity.id
_entity.type
_entity.pdbx_description
1 polymer ?
#
loop_
_entity_poly.entity_id
_entity_poly.type
_entity_poly.pdbx_seq_one_letter_code
_entity_poly.pdbx_strand_id
1 'polypeptide(L)'
;MPEANVSVPHPFPVRRVVTGHRDGLPVVTSDGTPPVTVASPTGHGLSELLWLAGPPGTADDGGEPDAALRGSFPADGAVACRVIRFPAAAPGTPVDATWLRVPGDDPDQPGMHRTETLDLMVVLDGRIVLGLDDGEHALGPGDAVVQRGTRHRWRVVGDDPCTFLSVLLSPAPKSATPDDPNPEPPATAPDAATEAHDNAPRLLVTGTTADGRSFAAVSGPAAPAFPPGAVALYDLWQTGGPLAHPGQGLTGVPKDVPWSLEPLGGGAAFRRVDLTAGHDPGEAGWHTSDTIDIGVVVSGSLELALGAEESDATTAVVLSTGDTVVQRRTRHRWRPVGTEPAVLVSVMLAITGDRP
;
A
#
# COMPACT_ATOMS: atom_id res chain seq x y z
N MET A 1 4.46 46.16 -5.70
CA MET A 1 3.73 44.89 -5.84
C MET A 1 4.79 43.82 -5.97
N PRO A 2 5.09 43.00 -4.94
CA PRO A 2 6.00 41.89 -5.14
C PRO A 2 5.27 40.79 -5.92
N GLU A 3 5.96 40.24 -6.91
CA GLU A 3 5.49 39.20 -7.81
C GLU A 3 5.06 37.97 -7.02
N ALA A 4 3.90 37.41 -7.38
CA ALA A 4 3.45 36.15 -6.82
C ALA A 4 4.50 35.08 -7.16
N ASN A 5 5.07 34.46 -6.13
CA ASN A 5 5.85 33.24 -6.26
C ASN A 5 4.97 32.20 -6.96
N VAL A 6 5.21 31.98 -8.25
CA VAL A 6 4.71 30.79 -8.94
C VAL A 6 5.46 29.63 -8.30
N SER A 7 4.76 28.89 -7.42
CA SER A 7 5.26 27.62 -6.88
C SER A 7 5.72 26.78 -8.05
N VAL A 8 7.02 26.50 -8.13
CA VAL A 8 7.55 25.47 -9.02
C VAL A 8 6.78 24.18 -8.66
N PRO A 9 6.21 23.44 -9.61
CA PRO A 9 5.53 22.20 -9.28
C PRO A 9 6.53 21.29 -8.57
N HIS A 10 6.20 20.88 -7.34
CA HIS A 10 6.96 19.87 -6.61
C HIS A 10 7.06 18.66 -7.53
N PRO A 11 8.26 18.21 -7.92
CA PRO A 11 8.39 17.10 -8.85
C PRO A 11 7.67 15.88 -8.25
N PHE A 12 7.05 15.06 -9.10
CA PHE A 12 6.48 13.77 -8.74
C PHE A 12 7.38 12.64 -9.29
N PRO A 13 8.66 12.54 -8.85
CA PRO A 13 9.52 11.47 -9.32
C PRO A 13 9.19 10.22 -8.50
N VAL A 14 8.41 9.32 -9.09
CA VAL A 14 8.32 7.96 -8.58
C VAL A 14 9.41 7.16 -9.28
N ARG A 15 10.28 6.50 -8.51
CA ARG A 15 11.23 5.52 -9.03
C ARG A 15 10.69 4.12 -8.72
N ARG A 16 10.76 3.24 -9.71
CA ARG A 16 10.34 1.84 -9.61
C ARG A 16 11.47 0.94 -10.06
N VAL A 17 11.89 0.08 -9.14
CA VAL A 17 12.77 -1.05 -9.41
C VAL A 17 11.90 -2.28 -9.65
N VAL A 18 12.18 -3.04 -10.70
CA VAL A 18 11.55 -4.34 -10.95
C VAL A 18 12.62 -5.41 -10.89
N THR A 19 12.39 -6.45 -10.10
CA THR A 19 13.25 -7.63 -10.07
C THR A 19 12.65 -8.75 -10.90
N GLY A 20 13.48 -9.70 -11.31
CA GLY A 20 13.05 -10.91 -12.01
C GLY A 20 14.23 -11.85 -12.20
N HIS A 21 14.09 -12.79 -13.13
CA HIS A 21 15.13 -13.75 -13.44
C HIS A 21 15.65 -13.57 -14.86
N ARG A 22 16.97 -13.70 -15.04
CA ARG A 22 17.64 -13.82 -16.34
C ARG A 22 18.57 -15.02 -16.28
N ASP A 23 18.36 -15.98 -17.17
CA ASP A 23 19.12 -17.25 -17.19
C ASP A 23 19.10 -17.98 -15.83
N GLY A 24 17.96 -17.91 -15.13
CA GLY A 24 17.77 -18.50 -13.79
C GLY A 24 18.34 -17.67 -12.63
N LEU A 25 19.05 -16.57 -12.89
CA LEU A 25 19.66 -15.74 -11.86
C LEU A 25 18.77 -14.53 -11.51
N PRO A 26 18.65 -14.15 -10.23
CA PRO A 26 17.89 -12.97 -9.82
C PRO A 26 18.61 -11.69 -10.26
N VAL A 27 17.89 -10.80 -10.93
CA VAL A 27 18.42 -9.54 -11.48
C VAL A 27 17.43 -8.40 -11.32
N VAL A 28 17.93 -7.17 -11.40
CA VAL A 28 17.10 -5.99 -11.68
C VAL A 28 16.80 -5.97 -13.18
N THR A 29 15.52 -6.05 -13.54
CA THR A 29 15.06 -6.04 -14.93
C THR A 29 14.69 -4.64 -15.42
N SER A 30 14.31 -3.74 -14.50
CA SER A 30 13.99 -2.35 -14.78
C SER A 30 14.30 -1.47 -13.56
N ASP A 31 14.81 -0.26 -13.78
CA ASP A 31 15.07 0.74 -12.75
C ASP A 31 14.90 2.14 -13.36
N GLY A 32 13.90 2.88 -12.89
CA GLY A 32 13.64 4.24 -13.34
C GLY A 32 12.20 4.66 -13.08
N THR A 33 11.74 5.68 -13.81
CA THR A 33 10.34 6.14 -13.71
C THR A 33 9.38 5.04 -14.21
N PRO A 34 8.28 4.74 -13.50
CA PRO A 34 7.23 3.85 -13.99
C PRO A 34 6.76 4.29 -15.39
N PRO A 35 6.67 3.37 -16.38
CA PRO A 35 6.33 3.73 -17.76
C PRO A 35 4.99 4.43 -17.90
N VAL A 36 4.02 4.12 -17.04
CA VAL A 36 2.74 4.83 -16.94
C VAL A 36 2.79 5.79 -15.76
N THR A 37 3.45 6.93 -15.97
CA THR A 37 3.48 8.05 -15.03
C THR A 37 2.89 9.29 -15.66
N VAL A 38 1.96 9.93 -14.96
CA VAL A 38 1.39 11.23 -15.32
C VAL A 38 1.58 12.22 -14.17
N ALA A 39 1.91 13.45 -14.53
CA ALA A 39 1.90 14.58 -13.62
C ALA A 39 1.22 15.75 -14.33
N SER A 40 0.17 16.31 -13.74
CA SER A 40 -0.52 17.48 -14.27
C SER A 40 0.14 18.77 -13.78
N PRO A 41 0.01 19.88 -14.53
CA PRO A 41 0.40 21.21 -14.04
C PRO A 41 -0.34 21.64 -12.77
N THR A 42 -1.51 21.03 -12.49
CA THR A 42 -2.29 21.28 -11.28
C THR A 42 -1.78 20.51 -10.06
N GLY A 43 -0.69 19.74 -10.19
CA GLY A 43 -0.05 19.02 -9.09
C GLY A 43 -0.60 17.62 -8.82
N HIS A 44 -1.57 17.15 -9.60
CA HIS A 44 -2.03 15.76 -9.54
C HIS A 44 -0.99 14.85 -10.20
N GLY A 45 -0.67 13.73 -9.54
CA GLY A 45 0.28 12.73 -10.04
C GLY A 45 -0.29 11.33 -9.91
N LEU A 46 0.03 10.46 -10.87
CA LEU A 46 -0.27 9.04 -10.78
C LEU A 46 0.81 8.25 -11.51
N SER A 47 1.34 7.24 -10.84
CA SER A 47 2.24 6.23 -11.42
C SER A 47 1.66 4.85 -11.19
N GLU A 48 1.40 4.11 -12.27
CA GLU A 48 1.04 2.69 -12.18
C GLU A 48 2.32 1.86 -12.00
N LEU A 49 2.39 1.09 -10.92
CA LEU A 49 3.56 0.25 -10.60
C LEU A 49 3.41 -1.17 -11.16
N LEU A 50 2.22 -1.74 -11.02
CA LEU A 50 1.90 -3.12 -11.43
C LEU A 50 0.41 -3.23 -11.76
N TRP A 51 0.10 -4.02 -12.79
CA TRP A 51 -1.25 -4.47 -13.10
C TRP A 51 -1.27 -5.99 -13.29
N LEU A 52 -2.15 -6.69 -12.57
CA LEU A 52 -2.42 -8.11 -12.75
C LEU A 52 -3.88 -8.31 -13.17
N ALA A 53 -4.14 -9.16 -14.15
CA ALA A 53 -5.50 -9.51 -14.58
C ALA A 53 -6.23 -10.47 -13.62
N GLY A 54 -5.51 -11.00 -12.62
CA GLY A 54 -5.98 -12.01 -11.68
C GLY A 54 -4.96 -12.21 -10.56
N PRO A 55 -5.23 -13.09 -9.57
CA PRO A 55 -4.21 -13.60 -8.65
C PRO A 55 -3.02 -14.17 -9.43
N PRO A 56 -1.76 -13.92 -9.01
CA PRO A 56 -0.61 -14.38 -9.77
C PRO A 56 -0.47 -15.90 -9.68
N GLY A 57 -0.45 -16.56 -10.83
CA GLY A 57 -0.06 -17.96 -10.99
C GLY A 57 1.46 -18.13 -11.11
N THR A 58 2.18 -17.12 -11.61
CA THR A 58 3.64 -17.15 -11.69
C THR A 58 4.27 -15.83 -11.23
N ALA A 59 5.57 -15.85 -10.94
CA ALA A 59 6.34 -14.64 -10.69
C ALA A 59 6.40 -13.73 -11.93
N ASP A 60 6.15 -14.30 -13.12
CA ASP A 60 6.18 -13.61 -14.40
C ASP A 60 4.83 -13.03 -14.83
N ASP A 61 3.81 -13.17 -13.99
CA ASP A 61 2.51 -12.57 -14.24
C ASP A 61 2.52 -11.05 -14.06
N GLY A 62 1.75 -10.37 -14.91
CA GLY A 62 1.81 -8.93 -15.05
C GLY A 62 2.89 -8.49 -16.03
N GLY A 63 2.56 -7.51 -16.85
CA GLY A 63 3.51 -6.82 -17.72
C GLY A 63 3.68 -5.38 -17.28
N GLU A 64 4.25 -4.56 -18.16
CA GLU A 64 4.17 -3.12 -17.97
C GLU A 64 2.70 -2.68 -17.98
N PRO A 65 2.27 -1.82 -17.02
CA PRO A 65 0.90 -1.34 -16.99
C PRO A 65 0.50 -0.72 -18.33
N ASP A 66 -0.72 -1.01 -18.76
CA ASP A 66 -1.28 -0.39 -19.97
C ASP A 66 -1.71 1.05 -19.65
N ALA A 67 -1.18 2.02 -20.40
CA ALA A 67 -1.57 3.42 -20.27
C ALA A 67 -3.08 3.65 -20.52
N ALA A 68 -3.76 2.75 -21.25
CA ALA A 68 -5.21 2.79 -21.45
C ALA A 68 -6.02 2.49 -20.17
N LEU A 69 -5.44 1.78 -19.20
CA LEU A 69 -6.08 1.42 -17.94
C LEU A 69 -5.78 2.41 -16.80
N ARG A 70 -5.08 3.51 -17.12
CA ARG A 70 -4.60 4.49 -16.16
C ARG A 70 -5.74 5.07 -15.32
N GLY A 71 -5.63 4.91 -13.99
CA GLY A 71 -6.61 5.44 -13.05
C GLY A 71 -7.97 4.74 -13.05
N SER A 72 -8.16 3.70 -13.87
CA SER A 72 -9.35 2.85 -13.85
C SER A 72 -9.35 1.96 -12.61
N PHE A 73 -10.50 1.61 -12.07
CA PHE A 73 -10.55 0.55 -11.06
C PHE A 73 -10.18 -0.81 -11.69
N PRO A 74 -9.51 -1.71 -10.95
CA PRO A 74 -9.25 -3.05 -11.44
C PRO A 74 -10.57 -3.78 -11.74
N ALA A 75 -10.59 -4.54 -12.83
CA ALA A 75 -11.70 -5.45 -13.15
C ALA A 75 -11.79 -6.58 -12.10
N ASP A 76 -12.87 -7.35 -12.11
CA ASP A 76 -13.05 -8.48 -11.19
C ASP A 76 -11.84 -9.43 -11.19
N GLY A 77 -11.32 -9.74 -10.00
CA GLY A 77 -10.13 -10.56 -9.77
C GLY A 77 -8.79 -9.85 -10.01
N ALA A 78 -8.78 -8.69 -10.66
CA ALA A 78 -7.55 -7.97 -11.00
C ALA A 78 -6.96 -7.22 -9.79
N VAL A 79 -5.66 -6.93 -9.91
CA VAL A 79 -4.91 -6.13 -8.93
C VAL A 79 -4.27 -4.95 -9.63
N ALA A 80 -4.44 -3.75 -9.07
CA ALA A 80 -3.79 -2.53 -9.53
C ALA A 80 -2.97 -1.92 -8.40
N CYS A 81 -1.74 -1.48 -8.70
CA CYS A 81 -0.86 -0.86 -7.73
C CYS A 81 -0.35 0.49 -8.21
N ARG A 82 -0.49 1.52 -7.37
CA ARG A 82 -0.27 2.92 -7.75
C ARG A 82 0.41 3.72 -6.66
N VAL A 83 1.24 4.67 -7.09
CA VAL A 83 1.51 5.88 -6.29
C VAL A 83 0.64 6.99 -6.83
N ILE A 84 -0.10 7.67 -5.96
CA ILE A 84 -1.03 8.74 -6.32
C ILE A 84 -0.67 9.98 -5.52
N ARG A 85 -0.65 11.14 -6.18
CA ARG A 85 -0.56 12.46 -5.57
C ARG A 85 -1.79 13.27 -5.88
N PHE A 86 -2.41 13.83 -4.85
CA PHE A 86 -3.45 14.84 -5.00
C PHE A 86 -2.91 16.21 -4.56
N PRO A 87 -3.20 17.28 -5.32
CA PRO A 87 -2.81 18.62 -4.91
C PRO A 87 -3.65 19.09 -3.72
N ALA A 88 -3.10 20.04 -2.96
CA ALA A 88 -3.90 20.81 -2.02
C ALA A 88 -5.00 21.59 -2.74
N ALA A 89 -6.11 21.82 -2.04
CA ALA A 89 -7.12 22.75 -2.52
C ALA A 89 -6.58 24.19 -2.53
N ALA A 90 -7.08 25.03 -3.43
CA ALA A 90 -6.68 26.44 -3.44
C ALA A 90 -7.06 27.12 -2.10
N PRO A 91 -6.23 28.05 -1.58
CA PRO A 91 -6.54 28.76 -0.35
C PRO A 91 -7.93 29.40 -0.38
N GLY A 92 -8.70 29.19 0.69
CA GLY A 92 -10.08 29.70 0.80
C GLY A 92 -11.15 28.87 0.11
N THR A 93 -10.80 27.72 -0.49
CA THR A 93 -11.79 26.76 -1.02
C THR A 93 -12.68 26.24 0.12
N PRO A 94 -14.01 26.31 0.02
CA PRO A 94 -14.91 25.71 1.01
C PRO A 94 -14.66 24.21 1.16
N VAL A 95 -14.68 23.68 2.39
CA VAL A 95 -14.38 22.26 2.67
C VAL A 95 -15.20 21.30 1.81
N ASP A 96 -16.49 21.56 1.60
CA ASP A 96 -17.35 20.71 0.78
C ASP A 96 -16.93 20.63 -0.71
N ALA A 97 -16.16 21.62 -1.18
CA ALA A 97 -15.59 21.65 -2.52
C ALA A 97 -14.18 21.04 -2.59
N THR A 98 -13.60 20.61 -1.45
CA THR A 98 -12.26 20.00 -1.39
C THR A 98 -12.27 18.47 -1.48
N TRP A 99 -13.45 17.84 -1.43
CA TRP A 99 -13.59 16.40 -1.60
C TRP A 99 -13.21 15.99 -3.03
N LEU A 100 -12.32 15.00 -3.12
CA LEU A 100 -11.92 14.39 -4.39
C LEU A 100 -13.14 13.76 -5.04
N ARG A 101 -13.38 14.14 -6.31
CA ARG A 101 -14.55 13.71 -7.07
C ARG A 101 -14.17 12.58 -8.02
N VAL A 102 -14.98 11.54 -8.08
CA VAL A 102 -14.86 10.46 -9.07
C VAL A 102 -16.20 10.22 -9.78
N PRO A 103 -16.18 9.67 -11.02
CA PRO A 103 -17.41 9.24 -11.66
C PRO A 103 -18.18 8.24 -10.79
N GLY A 104 -19.48 8.47 -10.60
CA GLY A 104 -20.32 7.60 -9.78
C GLY A 104 -20.44 8.01 -8.30
N ASP A 105 -19.87 9.16 -7.91
CA ASP A 105 -20.11 9.75 -6.59
C ASP A 105 -21.61 9.93 -6.30
N ASP A 106 -21.96 9.81 -5.02
CA ASP A 106 -23.25 10.19 -4.46
C ASP A 106 -23.57 11.65 -4.82
N PRO A 107 -24.73 11.93 -5.45
CA PRO A 107 -25.10 13.28 -5.85
C PRO A 107 -25.33 14.21 -4.66
N ASP A 108 -25.72 13.66 -3.51
CA ASP A 108 -26.07 14.41 -2.30
C ASP A 108 -24.89 14.53 -1.32
N GLN A 109 -23.84 13.71 -1.49
CA GLN A 109 -22.66 13.69 -0.63
C GLN A 109 -21.37 13.82 -1.46
N PRO A 110 -20.81 15.04 -1.57
CA PRO A 110 -19.64 15.28 -2.42
C PRO A 110 -18.46 14.33 -2.16
N GLY A 111 -18.00 13.68 -3.23
CA GLY A 111 -16.87 12.74 -3.24
C GLY A 111 -17.16 11.38 -2.60
N MET A 112 -18.35 11.17 -2.04
CA MET A 112 -18.72 9.92 -1.39
C MET A 112 -19.02 8.85 -2.45
N HIS A 113 -18.24 7.79 -2.47
CA HIS A 113 -18.39 6.68 -3.39
C HIS A 113 -18.04 5.34 -2.72
N ARG A 114 -18.23 4.25 -3.44
CA ARG A 114 -17.87 2.91 -3.01
C ARG A 114 -17.26 2.16 -4.18
N THR A 115 -16.19 1.42 -3.90
CA THR A 115 -15.56 0.48 -4.82
C THR A 115 -15.70 -0.92 -4.25
N GLU A 116 -15.91 -1.92 -5.11
CA GLU A 116 -15.90 -3.33 -4.69
C GLU A 116 -14.46 -3.86 -4.67
N THR A 117 -13.57 -3.15 -3.96
CA THR A 117 -12.14 -3.47 -3.84
C THR A 117 -11.71 -3.46 -2.39
N LEU A 118 -10.75 -4.32 -2.05
CA LEU A 118 -9.94 -4.18 -0.86
C LEU A 118 -8.76 -3.27 -1.21
N ASP A 119 -8.69 -2.09 -0.59
CA ASP A 119 -7.60 -1.15 -0.84
C ASP A 119 -6.64 -1.12 0.35
N LEU A 120 -5.36 -1.36 0.05
CA LEU A 120 -4.26 -1.38 1.01
C LEU A 120 -3.39 -0.16 0.74
N MET A 121 -3.35 0.78 1.68
CA MET A 121 -2.79 2.11 1.45
C MET A 121 -1.82 2.52 2.54
N VAL A 122 -0.81 3.31 2.17
CA VAL A 122 0.07 4.01 3.11
C VAL A 122 0.33 5.44 2.63
N VAL A 123 0.18 6.41 3.52
CA VAL A 123 0.50 7.81 3.24
C VAL A 123 2.02 7.98 3.25
N LEU A 124 2.58 8.55 2.18
CA LEU A 124 4.02 8.76 2.02
C LEU A 124 4.43 10.17 2.40
N ASP A 125 3.63 11.16 2.00
CA ASP A 125 3.91 12.58 2.21
C ASP A 125 2.60 13.38 2.24
N GLY A 126 2.60 14.52 2.96
CA GLY A 126 1.43 15.37 3.15
C GLY A 126 0.37 14.76 4.09
N ARG A 127 -0.82 15.38 4.10
CA ARG A 127 -1.93 14.98 4.98
C ARG A 127 -3.23 14.84 4.19
N ILE A 128 -4.04 13.86 4.57
CA ILE A 128 -5.32 13.55 3.92
C ILE A 128 -6.36 13.17 4.97
N VAL A 129 -7.64 13.38 4.65
CA VAL A 129 -8.78 12.92 5.46
C VAL A 129 -9.52 11.84 4.70
N LEU A 130 -9.80 10.74 5.40
CA LEU A 130 -10.78 9.73 5.02
C LEU A 130 -12.13 10.07 5.67
N GLY A 131 -13.12 10.43 4.87
CA GLY A 131 -14.50 10.61 5.32
C GLY A 131 -15.30 9.33 5.20
N LEU A 132 -15.90 8.89 6.30
CA LEU A 132 -16.82 7.75 6.42
C LEU A 132 -18.16 8.24 7.00
N ASP A 133 -19.17 7.37 7.09
CA ASP A 133 -20.47 7.73 7.69
C ASP A 133 -20.39 7.96 9.22
N ASP A 134 -19.29 7.56 9.88
CA ASP A 134 -19.01 7.87 11.30
C ASP A 134 -18.21 9.16 11.52
N GLY A 135 -17.68 9.78 10.47
CA GLY A 135 -16.96 11.05 10.55
C GLY A 135 -15.71 11.14 9.68
N GLU A 136 -14.88 12.13 9.98
CA GLU A 136 -13.61 12.39 9.31
C GLU A 136 -12.43 11.82 10.10
N HIS A 137 -11.57 11.08 9.42
CA HIS A 137 -10.37 10.47 9.99
C HIS A 137 -9.14 11.07 9.31
N ALA A 138 -8.43 11.94 10.03
CA ALA A 138 -7.19 12.53 9.54
C ALA A 138 -6.05 11.52 9.52
N LEU A 139 -5.24 11.54 8.46
CA LEU A 139 -4.14 10.63 8.19
C LEU A 139 -2.89 11.43 7.75
N GLY A 140 -1.72 10.97 8.15
CA GLY A 140 -0.44 11.58 7.81
C GLY A 140 0.64 10.55 7.44
N PRO A 141 1.87 10.98 7.14
CA PRO A 141 2.92 10.10 6.63
C PRO A 141 3.18 8.90 7.54
N GLY A 142 3.23 7.71 6.95
CA GLY A 142 3.40 6.43 7.64
C GLY A 142 2.11 5.79 8.16
N ASP A 143 0.98 6.50 8.16
CA ASP A 143 -0.33 5.93 8.51
C ASP A 143 -0.78 4.94 7.41
N ALA A 144 -1.23 3.77 7.83
CA ALA A 144 -1.72 2.71 6.96
C ALA A 144 -3.24 2.60 7.02
N VAL A 145 -3.87 2.33 5.86
CA VAL A 145 -5.31 2.14 5.75
C VAL A 145 -5.63 0.83 5.05
N VAL A 146 -6.57 0.09 5.63
CA VAL A 146 -7.23 -1.06 5.02
C VAL A 146 -8.67 -0.67 4.77
N GLN A 147 -8.98 -0.38 3.51
CA GLN A 147 -10.32 0.02 3.08
C GLN A 147 -11.06 -1.17 2.50
N ARG A 148 -12.10 -1.63 3.20
CA ARG A 148 -12.78 -2.91 2.93
C ARG A 148 -14.07 -2.75 2.12
N GLY A 149 -13.95 -2.17 0.93
CA GLY A 149 -15.09 -1.88 0.05
C GLY A 149 -16.17 -1.02 0.70
N THR A 150 -15.78 -0.09 1.59
CA THR A 150 -16.68 0.79 2.34
C THR A 150 -17.08 2.02 1.52
N ARG A 151 -18.25 2.61 1.79
CA ARG A 151 -18.56 3.98 1.33
C ARG A 151 -17.55 4.96 1.94
N HIS A 152 -16.92 5.79 1.13
CA HIS A 152 -15.88 6.69 1.61
C HIS A 152 -15.69 7.89 0.68
N ARG A 153 -14.97 8.90 1.18
CA ARG A 153 -14.49 10.05 0.42
C ARG A 153 -13.15 10.54 0.95
N TRP A 154 -12.40 11.24 0.12
CA TRP A 154 -11.05 11.69 0.46
C TRP A 154 -10.88 13.18 0.19
N ARG A 155 -10.12 13.89 1.04
CA ARG A 155 -9.68 15.27 0.77
C ARG A 155 -8.29 15.53 1.32
N VAL A 156 -7.47 16.28 0.59
CA VAL A 156 -6.16 16.74 1.07
C VAL A 156 -6.35 17.80 2.15
N VAL A 157 -5.48 17.82 3.15
CA VAL A 157 -5.51 18.78 4.27
C VAL A 157 -4.24 19.63 4.25
N GLY A 158 -4.42 20.94 4.35
CA GLY A 158 -3.31 21.90 4.38
C GLY A 158 -2.97 22.41 2.98
N ASP A 159 -1.82 23.08 2.89
CA ASP A 159 -1.36 23.76 1.68
C ASP A 159 -0.45 22.88 0.80
N ASP A 160 0.00 21.74 1.34
CA ASP A 160 0.89 20.80 0.65
C ASP A 160 0.13 19.65 0.00
N PRO A 161 0.60 19.13 -1.16
CA PRO A 161 0.00 17.95 -1.78
C PRO A 161 0.14 16.72 -0.87
N CYS A 162 -0.77 15.76 -1.02
CA CYS A 162 -0.65 14.46 -0.36
C CYS A 162 -0.26 13.39 -1.38
N THR A 163 0.74 12.56 -1.05
CA THR A 163 1.18 11.41 -1.85
C THR A 163 1.00 10.12 -1.05
N PHE A 164 0.49 9.06 -1.67
CA PHE A 164 0.30 7.76 -1.03
C PHE A 164 0.49 6.60 -2.02
N LEU A 165 0.86 5.42 -1.50
CA LEU A 165 0.76 4.15 -2.22
C LEU A 165 -0.66 3.59 -2.02
N SER A 166 -1.24 3.00 -3.06
CA SER A 166 -2.50 2.28 -3.01
C SER A 166 -2.43 1.01 -3.85
N VAL A 167 -2.74 -0.13 -3.22
CA VAL A 167 -2.90 -1.43 -3.89
C VAL A 167 -4.37 -1.83 -3.79
N LEU A 168 -5.04 -1.89 -4.94
CA LEU A 168 -6.45 -2.24 -5.06
C LEU A 168 -6.56 -3.69 -5.50
N LEU A 169 -7.22 -4.52 -4.69
CA LEU A 169 -7.52 -5.90 -5.01
C LEU A 169 -9.02 -6.02 -5.26
N SER A 170 -9.40 -6.37 -6.48
CA SER A 170 -10.79 -6.71 -6.81
C SER A 170 -11.01 -8.20 -6.57
N PRO A 171 -12.05 -8.61 -5.83
CA PRO A 171 -12.39 -10.01 -5.68
C PRO A 171 -12.73 -10.66 -7.02
N ALA A 172 -12.46 -11.96 -7.15
CA ALA A 172 -12.95 -12.71 -8.31
C ALA A 172 -14.49 -12.70 -8.36
N PRO A 173 -15.12 -12.84 -9.53
CA PRO A 173 -16.58 -12.87 -9.65
C PRO A 173 -17.16 -13.95 -8.74
N LYS A 174 -18.15 -13.59 -7.90
CA LYS A 174 -18.80 -14.53 -6.99
C LYS A 174 -19.38 -15.74 -7.76
N SER A 175 -19.00 -16.95 -7.39
CA SER A 175 -19.99 -18.04 -7.31
C SER A 175 -20.83 -17.78 -6.06
N ALA A 176 -22.15 -17.92 -6.13
CA ALA A 176 -23.06 -17.42 -5.11
C ALA A 176 -22.84 -18.04 -3.70
N THR A 177 -22.80 -17.18 -2.66
CA THR A 177 -23.01 -17.37 -1.18
C THR A 177 -21.84 -17.81 -0.27
N PRO A 178 -21.90 -17.58 1.07
CA PRO A 178 -22.68 -16.61 1.88
C PRO A 178 -21.80 -15.55 2.61
N ASP A 179 -22.47 -14.53 3.18
CA ASP A 179 -21.88 -13.40 3.90
C ASP A 179 -21.07 -13.80 5.15
N ASP A 180 -19.85 -13.25 5.26
CA ASP A 180 -19.06 -13.25 6.50
C ASP A 180 -19.72 -12.29 7.51
N PRO A 181 -19.80 -12.60 8.81
CA PRO A 181 -20.41 -11.70 9.77
C PRO A 181 -19.61 -10.39 9.85
N ASN A 182 -20.25 -9.32 9.41
CA ASN A 182 -19.72 -7.96 9.46
C ASN A 182 -19.47 -7.57 10.94
N PRO A 183 -18.31 -7.01 11.30
CA PRO A 183 -18.07 -6.58 12.68
C PRO A 183 -19.07 -5.50 13.09
N GLU A 184 -19.59 -5.61 14.32
CA GLU A 184 -20.43 -4.55 14.90
C GLU A 184 -19.62 -3.28 15.17
N PRO A 185 -20.22 -2.08 15.02
CA PRO A 185 -19.54 -0.83 15.30
C PRO A 185 -19.15 -0.74 16.79
N PRO A 186 -18.00 -0.16 17.13
CA PRO A 186 -17.65 0.11 18.52
C PRO A 186 -18.68 1.05 19.17
N ALA A 187 -18.95 0.88 20.46
CA ALA A 187 -19.96 1.64 21.22
C ALA A 187 -19.68 3.15 21.31
N THR A 188 -18.49 3.59 20.90
CA THR A 188 -18.04 4.98 20.89
C THR A 188 -17.17 5.22 19.65
N ALA A 189 -17.40 6.31 18.93
CA ALA A 189 -16.50 6.75 17.86
C ALA A 189 -15.09 6.93 18.45
N PRO A 190 -14.02 6.43 17.80
CA PRO A 190 -12.67 6.73 18.25
C PRO A 190 -12.47 8.24 18.23
N ASP A 191 -11.95 8.80 19.32
CA ASP A 191 -11.59 10.21 19.38
C ASP A 191 -10.73 10.56 18.17
N ALA A 192 -10.96 11.74 17.59
CA ALA A 192 -10.10 12.29 16.56
C ALA A 192 -8.67 12.39 17.12
N ALA A 193 -7.84 11.38 16.81
CA ALA A 193 -6.52 11.24 17.37
C ALA A 193 -5.61 12.33 16.80
N THR A 194 -5.62 13.50 17.43
CA THR A 194 -4.48 14.41 17.46
C THR A 194 -3.65 14.01 18.65
N GLU A 195 -2.68 13.10 18.50
CA GLU A 195 -1.38 13.09 19.20
C GLU A 195 -0.41 12.17 18.45
N ALA A 196 0.86 12.57 18.34
CA ALA A 196 1.92 11.75 17.79
C ALA A 196 2.20 10.60 18.78
N HIS A 197 1.92 9.36 18.39
CA HIS A 197 2.19 8.19 19.21
C HIS A 197 3.64 7.72 19.04
N ASP A 198 4.28 7.30 20.14
CA ASP A 198 5.62 6.70 20.19
C ASP A 198 5.79 5.60 19.13
N ASN A 199 6.51 5.92 18.04
CA ASN A 199 7.09 5.10 16.95
C ASN A 199 6.26 3.97 16.27
N ALA A 200 5.14 3.51 16.80
CA ALA A 200 4.34 2.44 16.21
C ALA A 200 3.51 2.97 15.02
N PRO A 201 3.43 2.23 13.90
CA PRO A 201 2.55 2.60 12.80
C PRO A 201 1.10 2.69 13.26
N ARG A 202 0.41 3.75 12.85
CA ARG A 202 -1.05 3.79 12.96
C ARG A 202 -1.67 2.97 11.85
N LEU A 203 -2.65 2.15 12.21
CA LEU A 203 -3.49 1.39 11.29
C LEU A 203 -4.94 1.84 11.45
N LEU A 204 -5.58 2.15 10.31
CA LEU A 204 -7.02 2.37 10.21
C LEU A 204 -7.63 1.26 9.35
N VAL A 205 -8.61 0.54 9.90
CA VAL A 205 -9.38 -0.48 9.16
C VAL A 205 -10.82 0.00 9.05
N THR A 206 -11.34 0.15 7.84
CA THR A 206 -12.74 0.57 7.64
C THR A 206 -13.68 -0.63 7.82
N GLY A 207 -14.92 -0.41 8.24
CA GLY A 207 -15.96 -1.43 8.31
C GLY A 207 -17.27 -0.90 7.75
N THR A 208 -18.22 -1.81 7.51
CA THR A 208 -19.59 -1.47 7.14
C THR A 208 -20.51 -2.01 8.22
N THR A 209 -21.55 -1.30 8.61
CA THR A 209 -22.57 -1.81 9.53
C THR A 209 -23.60 -2.67 8.78
N ALA A 210 -24.49 -3.36 9.50
CA ALA A 210 -25.54 -4.16 8.86
C ALA A 210 -26.51 -3.31 8.00
N ASP A 211 -26.71 -2.03 8.34
CA ASP A 211 -27.51 -1.07 7.58
C ASP A 211 -26.71 -0.35 6.47
N GLY A 212 -25.46 -0.75 6.22
CA GLY A 212 -24.68 -0.28 5.08
C GLY A 212 -23.88 1.01 5.30
N ARG A 213 -23.79 1.50 6.54
CA ARG A 213 -22.98 2.68 6.88
C ARG A 213 -21.51 2.32 7.06
N SER A 214 -20.61 3.18 6.59
CA SER A 214 -19.17 2.99 6.82
C SER A 214 -18.68 3.59 8.14
N PHE A 215 -17.67 2.96 8.74
CA PHE A 215 -17.05 3.43 9.98
C PHE A 215 -15.59 2.98 10.12
N ALA A 216 -14.83 3.55 11.05
CA ALA A 216 -13.50 3.06 11.42
C ALA A 216 -13.63 1.90 12.41
N ALA A 217 -13.48 0.66 11.94
CA ALA A 217 -13.54 -0.55 12.77
C ALA A 217 -12.29 -0.71 13.66
N VAL A 218 -11.15 -0.23 13.18
CA VAL A 218 -9.91 -0.11 13.96
C VAL A 218 -9.31 1.26 13.65
N SER A 219 -8.83 1.97 14.67
CA SER A 219 -8.03 3.18 14.51
C SER A 219 -7.07 3.30 15.70
N GLY A 220 -5.78 3.14 15.46
CA GLY A 220 -4.79 3.18 16.54
C GLY A 220 -3.45 2.56 16.16
N PRO A 221 -2.53 2.41 17.12
CA PRO A 221 -1.23 1.79 16.88
C PRO A 221 -1.38 0.31 16.54
N ALA A 222 -0.65 -0.15 15.53
CA ALA A 222 -0.55 -1.57 15.20
C ALA A 222 0.47 -2.27 16.10
N ALA A 223 0.16 -3.51 16.48
CA ALA A 223 1.07 -4.35 17.25
C ALA A 223 2.08 -5.04 16.31
N PRO A 224 3.35 -5.19 16.74
CA PRO A 224 4.32 -5.96 15.97
C PRO A 224 3.98 -7.46 16.05
N ALA A 225 4.29 -8.19 14.98
CA ALA A 225 4.10 -9.65 14.89
C ALA A 225 4.97 -10.41 15.89
N PHE A 226 6.12 -9.84 16.26
CA PHE A 226 7.09 -10.39 17.20
C PHE A 226 7.62 -9.29 18.13
N PRO A 227 8.22 -9.64 19.28
CA PRO A 227 8.90 -8.65 20.13
C PRO A 227 9.89 -7.81 19.31
N PRO A 228 9.86 -6.47 19.44
CA PRO A 228 10.69 -5.60 18.62
C PRO A 228 12.18 -5.82 18.90
N GLY A 229 12.96 -5.89 17.82
CA GLY A 229 14.42 -5.98 17.84
C GLY A 229 15.05 -5.05 16.82
N ALA A 230 16.18 -5.43 16.22
CA ALA A 230 16.78 -4.66 15.13
C ALA A 230 15.87 -4.55 13.90
N VAL A 231 14.94 -5.50 13.75
CA VAL A 231 13.84 -5.50 12.79
C VAL A 231 12.54 -5.60 13.57
N ALA A 232 11.57 -4.73 13.27
CA ALA A 232 10.19 -4.84 13.75
C ALA A 232 9.27 -5.04 12.54
N LEU A 233 8.49 -6.13 12.55
CA LEU A 233 7.55 -6.48 11.50
C LEU A 233 6.12 -6.34 12.02
N TYR A 234 5.25 -5.71 11.23
CA TYR A 234 3.84 -5.52 11.52
C TYR A 234 3.00 -6.18 10.42
N ASP A 235 2.19 -7.17 10.78
CA ASP A 235 1.15 -7.73 9.91
C ASP A 235 -0.08 -6.82 9.97
N LEU A 236 -0.13 -5.81 9.10
CA LEU A 236 -1.20 -4.83 9.06
C LEU A 236 -2.51 -5.43 8.58
N TRP A 237 -2.45 -6.33 7.60
CA TRP A 237 -3.60 -7.09 7.11
C TRP A 237 -3.18 -8.42 6.48
N GLN A 238 -3.99 -9.46 6.66
CA GLN A 238 -3.87 -10.75 5.99
C GLN A 238 -5.24 -11.14 5.43
N THR A 239 -5.34 -11.47 4.15
CA THR A 239 -6.64 -11.92 3.59
C THR A 239 -7.00 -13.35 4.02
N GLY A 240 -6.03 -14.15 4.47
CA GLY A 240 -6.26 -15.54 4.90
C GLY A 240 -6.57 -16.53 3.76
N GLY A 241 -6.49 -16.08 2.51
CA GLY A 241 -6.73 -16.86 1.31
C GLY A 241 -6.99 -15.97 0.10
N PRO A 242 -7.25 -16.54 -1.09
CA PRO A 242 -7.67 -15.78 -2.26
C PRO A 242 -8.85 -14.86 -1.93
N LEU A 243 -8.84 -13.64 -2.47
CA LEU A 243 -9.82 -12.62 -2.13
C LEU A 243 -11.19 -12.95 -2.77
N ALA A 244 -12.18 -13.25 -1.93
CA ALA A 244 -13.56 -13.54 -2.29
C ALA A 244 -14.50 -12.33 -2.10
N HIS A 245 -14.18 -11.42 -1.17
CA HIS A 245 -14.90 -10.16 -0.99
C HIS A 245 -14.03 -9.10 -0.30
N PRO A 246 -14.32 -7.79 -0.44
CA PRO A 246 -13.48 -6.73 0.12
C PRO A 246 -13.39 -6.72 1.65
N GLY A 247 -14.41 -7.25 2.32
CA GLY A 247 -14.45 -7.39 3.79
C GLY A 247 -13.47 -8.42 4.38
N GLN A 248 -12.90 -9.28 3.54
CA GLN A 248 -12.16 -10.47 3.96
C GLN A 248 -10.82 -10.12 4.60
N GLY A 249 -10.50 -10.84 5.67
CA GLY A 249 -9.18 -10.84 6.28
C GLY A 249 -9.20 -10.43 7.74
N LEU A 250 -7.99 -10.24 8.26
CA LEU A 250 -7.74 -9.97 9.67
C LEU A 250 -6.50 -9.08 9.84
N THR A 251 -6.45 -8.38 10.98
CA THR A 251 -5.23 -7.73 11.45
C THR A 251 -4.36 -8.74 12.19
N GLY A 252 -3.04 -8.68 11.97
CA GLY A 252 -2.11 -9.62 12.58
C GLY A 252 -2.25 -11.06 12.09
N VAL A 253 -1.66 -11.98 12.85
CA VAL A 253 -1.81 -13.44 12.69
C VAL A 253 -2.37 -14.01 14.00
N PRO A 254 -3.37 -14.92 13.97
CA PRO A 254 -3.91 -15.53 15.18
C PRO A 254 -2.84 -16.29 15.95
N LYS A 255 -2.90 -16.26 17.30
CA LYS A 255 -1.84 -16.81 18.17
C LYS A 255 -1.64 -18.32 18.02
N ASP A 256 -2.67 -19.02 17.56
CA ASP A 256 -2.71 -20.46 17.32
C ASP A 256 -2.28 -20.85 15.89
N VAL A 257 -2.06 -19.87 15.02
CA VAL A 257 -1.57 -20.07 13.66
C VAL A 257 -0.07 -19.77 13.62
N PRO A 258 0.79 -20.71 13.17
CA PRO A 258 2.20 -20.43 12.97
C PRO A 258 2.39 -19.26 11.98
N TRP A 259 3.25 -18.31 12.35
CA TRP A 259 3.57 -17.21 11.44
C TRP A 259 4.34 -17.72 10.22
N SER A 260 4.01 -17.18 9.05
CA SER A 260 4.69 -17.43 7.79
C SER A 260 5.07 -16.12 7.12
N LEU A 261 6.20 -16.11 6.41
CA LEU A 261 6.56 -15.01 5.54
C LEU A 261 5.63 -14.95 4.32
N GLU A 262 5.12 -16.06 3.82
CA GLU A 262 4.16 -16.04 2.71
C GLU A 262 2.76 -15.70 3.23
N PRO A 263 1.92 -15.01 2.42
CA PRO A 263 0.54 -14.72 2.80
C PRO A 263 -0.24 -15.96 3.20
N LEU A 264 -1.01 -15.86 4.29
CA LEU A 264 -1.80 -16.99 4.80
C LEU A 264 -2.79 -17.46 3.73
N GLY A 265 -2.85 -18.78 3.53
CA GLY A 265 -3.83 -19.43 2.65
C GLY A 265 -3.68 -19.14 1.15
N GLY A 266 -2.55 -18.56 0.70
CA GLY A 266 -2.37 -18.20 -0.72
C GLY A 266 -3.11 -16.91 -1.10
N GLY A 267 -3.25 -15.98 -0.16
CA GLY A 267 -3.89 -14.68 -0.36
C GLY A 267 -2.92 -13.52 -0.55
N ALA A 268 -3.23 -12.41 0.11
CA ALA A 268 -2.38 -11.23 0.19
C ALA A 268 -2.05 -10.85 1.64
N ALA A 269 -0.85 -10.32 1.86
CA ALA A 269 -0.41 -9.78 3.13
C ALA A 269 0.02 -8.33 2.98
N PHE A 270 -0.45 -7.44 3.85
CA PHE A 270 -0.02 -6.05 3.95
C PHE A 270 0.86 -5.87 5.18
N ARG A 271 2.10 -5.42 4.97
CA ARG A 271 3.12 -5.41 6.01
C ARG A 271 3.89 -4.11 6.06
N ARG A 272 4.36 -3.81 7.26
CA ARG A 272 5.39 -2.81 7.52
C ARG A 272 6.59 -3.47 8.18
N VAL A 273 7.78 -3.05 7.78
CA VAL A 273 9.05 -3.49 8.34
C VAL A 273 9.87 -2.26 8.69
N ASP A 274 10.21 -2.13 9.97
CA ASP A 274 11.07 -1.08 10.49
C ASP A 274 12.45 -1.69 10.77
N LEU A 275 13.49 -1.11 10.18
CA LEU A 275 14.88 -1.56 10.31
C LEU A 275 15.71 -0.49 11.02
N THR A 276 16.38 -0.90 12.10
CA THR A 276 17.27 -0.01 12.87
C THR A 276 18.50 0.34 12.05
N ALA A 277 18.95 1.61 12.13
CA ALA A 277 20.15 2.08 11.46
C ALA A 277 21.36 1.15 11.68
N GLY A 278 22.10 0.87 10.60
CA GLY A 278 23.31 0.03 10.65
C GLY A 278 23.09 -1.45 10.93
N HIS A 279 21.85 -1.93 11.08
CA HIS A 279 21.58 -3.36 11.16
C HIS A 279 21.99 -4.06 9.85
N ASP A 280 22.81 -5.10 9.95
CA ASP A 280 23.12 -5.99 8.83
C ASP A 280 22.64 -7.41 9.20
N PRO A 281 21.64 -7.97 8.49
CA PRO A 281 21.17 -9.30 8.79
C PRO A 281 22.13 -10.41 8.32
N GLY A 282 23.21 -10.07 7.60
CA GLY A 282 24.21 -11.02 7.13
C GLY A 282 23.58 -12.10 6.24
N GLU A 283 23.99 -13.36 6.46
CA GLU A 283 23.42 -14.50 5.72
C GLU A 283 21.97 -14.82 6.10
N ALA A 284 21.57 -14.55 7.35
CA ALA A 284 20.23 -14.84 7.84
C ALA A 284 19.15 -13.96 7.19
N GLY A 285 19.55 -12.85 6.54
CA GLY A 285 18.63 -11.98 5.82
C GLY A 285 18.28 -12.44 4.41
N TRP A 286 19.01 -13.40 3.84
CA TRP A 286 18.70 -13.91 2.51
C TRP A 286 17.50 -14.84 2.53
N HIS A 287 16.55 -14.58 1.63
CA HIS A 287 15.38 -15.44 1.48
C HIS A 287 14.75 -15.26 0.10
N THR A 288 13.85 -16.20 -0.21
CA THR A 288 12.93 -16.15 -1.36
C THR A 288 11.54 -16.48 -0.82
N SER A 289 10.53 -15.73 -1.27
CA SER A 289 9.12 -16.02 -1.02
C SER A 289 8.44 -16.33 -2.35
N ASP A 290 7.47 -17.25 -2.35
CA ASP A 290 6.61 -17.55 -3.49
C ASP A 290 5.55 -16.44 -3.67
N THR A 291 6.01 -15.20 -3.87
CA THR A 291 5.18 -14.00 -3.96
C THR A 291 5.64 -13.04 -5.06
N ILE A 292 4.71 -12.19 -5.50
CA ILE A 292 5.04 -10.88 -6.06
C ILE A 292 4.86 -9.85 -4.94
N ASP A 293 5.93 -9.14 -4.59
CA ASP A 293 5.91 -8.12 -3.55
C ASP A 293 5.91 -6.72 -4.18
N ILE A 294 5.02 -5.87 -3.70
CA ILE A 294 5.02 -4.44 -4.02
C ILE A 294 5.48 -3.72 -2.77
N GLY A 295 6.66 -3.11 -2.81
CA GLY A 295 7.22 -2.34 -1.70
C GLY A 295 7.36 -0.85 -1.99
N VAL A 296 7.29 -0.03 -0.95
CA VAL A 296 7.67 1.39 -0.96
C VAL A 296 8.51 1.71 0.27
N VAL A 297 9.62 2.42 0.07
CA VAL A 297 10.41 2.96 1.18
C VAL A 297 9.69 4.20 1.72
N VAL A 298 9.17 4.11 2.94
CA VAL A 298 8.42 5.21 3.58
C VAL A 298 9.37 6.22 4.22
N SER A 299 10.51 5.76 4.74
CA SER A 299 11.55 6.63 5.29
C SER A 299 12.92 5.95 5.24
N GLY A 300 13.98 6.75 5.23
CA GLY A 300 15.36 6.28 5.22
C GLY A 300 15.79 5.73 3.86
N SER A 301 16.82 4.88 3.87
CA SER A 301 17.35 4.23 2.67
C SER A 301 17.60 2.75 2.93
N LEU A 302 17.27 1.93 1.94
CA LEU A 302 17.40 0.48 1.98
C LEU A 302 18.19 -0.02 0.78
N GLU A 303 19.17 -0.87 1.01
CA GLU A 303 19.77 -1.67 -0.04
C GLU A 303 18.96 -2.96 -0.21
N LEU A 304 18.55 -3.20 -1.45
CA LEU A 304 18.06 -4.47 -1.94
C LEU A 304 19.20 -5.19 -2.64
N ALA A 305 19.74 -6.23 -2.01
CA ALA A 305 20.71 -7.13 -2.63
C ALA A 305 19.99 -8.34 -3.24
N LEU A 306 20.40 -8.73 -4.44
CA LEU A 306 19.95 -9.91 -5.18
C LEU A 306 21.14 -10.86 -5.37
N GLY A 307 20.93 -12.16 -5.17
CA GLY A 307 21.99 -13.15 -5.28
C GLY A 307 21.44 -14.56 -5.39
N ALA A 308 22.08 -15.42 -6.18
CA ALA A 308 21.71 -16.83 -6.31
C ALA A 308 22.31 -17.65 -5.15
N GLU A 309 21.69 -18.78 -4.79
CA GLU A 309 22.23 -19.65 -3.72
C GLU A 309 23.60 -20.25 -4.04
N GLU A 310 23.86 -20.49 -5.32
CA GLU A 310 25.05 -21.20 -5.81
C GLU A 310 26.17 -20.25 -6.23
N SER A 311 26.06 -18.95 -5.93
CA SER A 311 27.00 -17.91 -6.38
C SER A 311 27.18 -16.81 -5.35
N ASP A 312 28.44 -16.43 -5.09
CA ASP A 312 28.79 -15.28 -4.27
C ASP A 312 28.55 -13.93 -5.00
N ALA A 313 28.21 -13.96 -6.29
CA ALA A 313 27.95 -12.76 -7.07
C ALA A 313 26.59 -12.17 -6.71
N THR A 314 26.61 -10.96 -6.13
CA THR A 314 25.40 -10.20 -5.80
C THR A 314 25.30 -8.92 -6.62
N THR A 315 24.09 -8.57 -7.06
CA THR A 315 23.77 -7.22 -7.54
C THR A 315 22.99 -6.50 -6.45
N ALA A 316 23.21 -5.20 -6.26
CA ALA A 316 22.48 -4.44 -5.26
C ALA A 316 22.00 -3.11 -5.82
N VAL A 317 20.87 -2.63 -5.31
CA VAL A 317 20.33 -1.30 -5.59
C VAL A 317 19.91 -0.65 -4.28
N VAL A 318 20.19 0.64 -4.14
CA VAL A 318 19.74 1.42 -2.99
C VAL A 318 18.45 2.15 -3.36
N LEU A 319 17.42 1.97 -2.55
CA LEU A 319 16.15 2.67 -2.60
C LEU A 319 16.09 3.70 -1.48
N SER A 320 15.59 4.89 -1.77
CA SER A 320 15.36 5.97 -0.78
C SER A 320 13.87 6.24 -0.59
N THR A 321 13.50 7.06 0.40
CA THR A 321 12.11 7.50 0.62
C THR A 321 11.36 7.81 -0.67
N GLY A 322 10.21 7.16 -0.87
CA GLY A 322 9.36 7.28 -2.06
C GLY A 322 9.70 6.33 -3.20
N ASP A 323 10.89 5.71 -3.19
CA ASP A 323 11.24 4.68 -4.17
C ASP A 323 10.42 3.41 -3.93
N THR A 324 10.05 2.75 -5.03
CA THR A 324 9.18 1.58 -5.05
C THR A 324 9.89 0.38 -5.66
N VAL A 325 9.45 -0.82 -5.28
CA VAL A 325 9.94 -2.08 -5.84
C VAL A 325 8.76 -2.99 -6.20
N VAL A 326 8.85 -3.61 -7.37
CA VAL A 326 8.05 -4.78 -7.75
C VAL A 326 8.99 -5.98 -7.76
N GLN A 327 8.94 -6.78 -6.70
CA GLN A 327 9.85 -7.90 -6.49
C GLN A 327 9.18 -9.21 -6.92
N ARG A 328 9.81 -9.97 -7.81
CA ARG A 328 9.18 -11.10 -8.51
C ARG A 328 9.88 -12.41 -8.18
N ARG A 329 9.61 -12.94 -6.98
CA ARG A 329 10.19 -14.20 -6.45
C ARG A 329 11.71 -14.27 -6.53
N THR A 330 12.41 -13.15 -6.43
CA THR A 330 13.88 -13.14 -6.48
C THR A 330 14.47 -13.37 -5.10
N ARG A 331 15.49 -14.24 -5.00
CA ARG A 331 16.28 -14.37 -3.77
C ARG A 331 16.97 -13.05 -3.44
N HIS A 332 16.72 -12.54 -2.25
CA HIS A 332 17.11 -11.19 -1.90
C HIS A 332 17.40 -11.01 -0.42
N ARG A 333 18.01 -9.86 -0.08
CA ARG A 333 18.26 -9.40 1.27
C ARG A 333 18.08 -7.89 1.35
N TRP A 334 17.43 -7.44 2.41
CA TRP A 334 17.27 -6.02 2.73
C TRP A 334 18.24 -5.59 3.83
N ARG A 335 18.88 -4.42 3.68
CA ARG A 335 19.59 -3.76 4.78
C ARG A 335 19.42 -2.24 4.77
N PRO A 336 19.26 -1.59 5.93
CA PRO A 336 19.30 -0.13 6.02
C PRO A 336 20.68 0.40 5.62
N VAL A 337 20.69 1.54 4.93
CA VAL A 337 21.90 2.22 4.49
C VAL A 337 21.98 3.59 5.16
N GLY A 338 23.16 3.91 5.71
CA GLY A 338 23.40 5.19 6.39
C GLY A 338 23.18 5.11 7.90
N THR A 339 22.92 6.27 8.50
CA THR A 339 22.83 6.46 9.96
C THR A 339 21.41 6.53 10.49
N GLU A 340 20.41 6.55 9.61
CA GLU A 340 19.00 6.65 9.99
C GLU A 340 18.30 5.29 9.89
N PRO A 341 17.28 5.03 10.72
CA PRO A 341 16.39 3.89 10.53
C PRO A 341 15.70 3.97 9.16
N ALA A 342 15.28 2.82 8.65
CA ALA A 342 14.54 2.74 7.40
C ALA A 342 13.24 1.96 7.57
N VAL A 343 12.21 2.37 6.83
CA VAL A 343 10.87 1.77 6.87
C VAL A 343 10.48 1.33 5.47
N LEU A 344 10.13 0.06 5.33
CA LEU A 344 9.55 -0.53 4.13
C LEU A 344 8.10 -0.90 4.42
N VAL A 345 7.19 -0.49 3.55
CA VAL A 345 5.82 -1.01 3.55
C VAL A 345 5.60 -1.81 2.27
N SER A 346 5.03 -3.01 2.40
CA SER A 346 4.80 -3.88 1.26
C SER A 346 3.44 -4.59 1.27
N VAL A 347 2.93 -4.85 0.07
CA VAL A 347 1.85 -5.80 -0.17
C VAL A 347 2.44 -7.01 -0.89
N MET A 348 2.33 -8.18 -0.28
CA MET A 348 2.80 -9.46 -0.82
C MET A 348 1.60 -10.21 -1.39
N LEU A 349 1.67 -10.59 -2.66
CA LEU A 349 0.64 -11.39 -3.34
C LEU A 349 1.17 -12.81 -3.54
N ALA A 350 0.52 -13.81 -2.94
CA ALA A 350 0.96 -15.20 -3.06
C ALA A 350 0.83 -15.71 -4.49
N ILE A 351 1.86 -16.42 -4.96
CA ILE A 351 1.86 -17.11 -6.25
C ILE A 351 1.21 -18.48 -6.06
N THR A 352 0.08 -18.72 -6.72
CA THR A 352 -0.73 -19.94 -6.49
C THR A 352 -0.61 -21.00 -7.58
N GLY A 353 0.17 -20.77 -8.64
CA GLY A 353 0.43 -21.76 -9.67
C GLY A 353 1.48 -22.80 -9.27
N ASP A 354 1.63 -23.85 -10.08
CA ASP A 354 2.61 -24.90 -9.84
C ASP A 354 4.04 -24.32 -9.82
N ARG A 355 4.85 -24.77 -8.85
CA ARG A 355 6.28 -24.45 -8.84
C ARG A 355 6.93 -25.08 -10.08
N PRO A 356 7.72 -24.32 -10.87
CA PRO A 356 8.48 -24.88 -11.98
C PRO A 356 9.51 -25.91 -11.50
#